data_AF-A0A2H0TDG1-F1
#
_entry.id   AF-A0A2H0TDG1-F1
#
_cell.length_a   1.000
_cell.length_b   1.000
_cell.length_c   1.000
_cell.angle_alpha   90.00
_cell.angle_beta   90.00
_cell.angle_gamma   90.00
#
_symmetry.space_group_name_H-M   'P 1'
#
loop_
_entity.id
_entity.type
_entity.pdbx_description
1 polymer ?
#
loop_
_entity_poly.entity_id
_entity_poly.type
_entity_poly.pdbx_seq_one_letter_code
_entity_poly.pdbx_strand_id
1 'polypeptide(L)'
;MAEDWLKKKKELEKRMLKVLKESGPLKPLDLWAIISMQYVKHLEIVYLKDIVPRYILQGTMVRLIDKGILKMTDELKVTINKAAE
;
A
#
# COMPACT_ATOMS: atom_id res chain seq x y z
N MET A 1 15.50 16.31 4.21
CA MET A 1 15.72 14.89 3.81
C MET A 1 14.93 13.89 4.67
N ALA A 2 14.93 13.96 6.01
CA ALA A 2 14.11 13.06 6.85
C ALA A 2 12.58 13.34 6.78
N GLU A 3 12.18 14.61 6.64
CA GLU A 3 10.77 15.00 6.49
C GLU A 3 10.13 14.51 5.20
N ASP A 4 10.85 14.55 4.08
CA ASP A 4 10.36 14.06 2.78
C ASP A 4 10.08 12.55 2.83
N TRP A 5 10.92 11.79 3.52
CA TRP A 5 10.70 10.37 3.70
C TRP A 5 9.47 10.09 4.57
N LEU A 6 9.30 10.83 5.66
CA LEU A 6 8.14 10.68 6.55
C LEU A 6 6.83 11.04 5.83
N LYS A 7 6.86 12.09 4.99
CA LYS A 7 5.71 12.51 4.16
C LYS A 7 5.34 11.45 3.13
N LYS A 8 6.31 10.96 2.34
CA LYS A 8 6.11 9.91 1.34
C LYS A 8 5.57 8.61 1.95
N LYS A 9 6.05 8.25 3.15
CA LYS A 9 5.59 7.07 3.89
C LYS A 9 4.11 7.18 4.29
N LYS A 10 3.68 8.32 4.84
CA LYS A 10 2.27 8.56 5.21
C LYS A 10 1.35 8.56 3.99
N GLU A 11 1.83 9.08 2.86
CA GLU A 11 1.06 9.09 1.62
C GLU A 11 0.85 7.69 1.06
N LEU A 12 1.88 6.84 1.10
CA LEU A 12 1.78 5.42 0.74
C LEU A 12 0.78 4.67 1.63
N GLU A 13 0.80 4.89 2.96
CA GLU A 13 -0.20 4.31 3.88
C GLU A 13 -1.62 4.73 3.50
N LYS A 14 -1.86 6.03 3.31
CA LYS A 14 -3.17 6.56 2.91
C LYS A 14 -3.66 5.96 1.60
N ARG A 15 -2.79 5.87 0.60
CA ARG A 15 -3.14 5.32 -0.71
C ARG A 15 -3.44 3.82 -0.64
N MET A 16 -2.70 3.06 0.17
CA MET A 16 -2.97 1.65 0.41
C MET A 16 -4.35 1.42 1.05
N LEU A 17 -4.69 2.20 2.07
CA LEU A 17 -6.00 2.15 2.70
C LEU A 17 -7.11 2.53 1.72
N LYS A 18 -6.90 3.57 0.90
CA LYS A 18 -7.85 3.96 -0.14
C LYS A 18 -8.11 2.83 -1.14
N VAL A 19 -7.06 2.20 -1.67
CA VAL A 19 -7.20 1.07 -2.62
C VAL A 19 -7.97 -0.09 -1.99
N LEU A 20 -7.67 -0.47 -0.75
CA LEU A 20 -8.38 -1.55 -0.06
C LEU A 20 -9.84 -1.20 0.27
N LYS A 21 -10.14 0.08 0.52
CA LYS A 21 -11.52 0.55 0.73
C LYS A 21 -12.35 0.51 -0.56
N GLU A 22 -11.72 0.83 -1.70
CA GLU A 22 -12.37 0.83 -3.02
C GLU A 22 -12.49 -0.56 -3.64
N SER A 23 -11.43 -1.38 -3.51
CA SER A 23 -11.32 -2.69 -4.19
C SER A 23 -11.69 -3.88 -3.30
N GLY A 24 -11.87 -3.66 -2.00
CA GLY A 24 -12.08 -4.73 -1.02
C GLY A 24 -10.80 -5.51 -0.71
N PRO A 25 -10.92 -6.75 -0.17
CA PRO A 25 -9.78 -7.61 0.13
C PRO A 25 -8.98 -7.96 -1.13
N LEU A 26 -7.66 -7.74 -1.11
CA LEU A 26 -6.76 -7.98 -2.25
C LEU A 26 -5.59 -8.88 -1.88
N LYS A 27 -5.09 -9.70 -2.82
CA LYS A 27 -3.81 -10.37 -2.59
C LYS A 27 -2.69 -9.32 -2.52
N PRO A 28 -1.61 -9.56 -1.75
CA PRO A 28 -0.49 -8.63 -1.65
C PRO A 28 0.10 -8.21 -3.01
N LEU A 29 0.11 -9.12 -3.98
CA LEU A 29 0.62 -8.87 -5.33
C LEU A 29 -0.30 -7.92 -6.11
N ASP A 30 -1.62 -8.10 -6.02
CA ASP A 30 -2.62 -7.27 -6.70
C ASP A 30 -2.62 -5.86 -6.10
N LEU A 31 -2.55 -5.77 -4.77
CA LEU A 31 -2.41 -4.50 -4.05
C LEU A 31 -1.14 -3.76 -4.47
N TRP A 32 -0.01 -4.47 -4.58
CA TRP A 32 1.24 -3.90 -5.08
C TRP A 32 1.12 -3.39 -6.52
N ALA A 33 0.53 -4.17 -7.41
CA ALA A 33 0.36 -3.81 -8.81
C ALA A 33 -0.50 -2.54 -8.96
N ILE A 34 -1.65 -2.47 -8.26
CA ILE A 34 -2.55 -1.31 -8.29
C ILE A 34 -1.83 -0.05 -7.79
N ILE A 35 -1.18 -0.12 -6.62
CA ILE A 35 -0.48 1.03 -6.04
C ILE A 35 0.66 1.47 -6.97
N SER A 36 1.42 0.52 -7.50
CA SER A 36 2.51 0.78 -8.46
C SER A 36 2.00 1.48 -9.72
N MET A 37 0.91 0.98 -10.31
CA MET A 37 0.28 1.60 -11.49
C MET A 37 -0.25 3.00 -11.19
N GLN A 38 -0.85 3.23 -10.01
CA GLN A 38 -1.30 4.56 -9.61
C GLN A 38 -0.13 5.54 -9.39
N TYR A 39 1.05 5.06 -8.97
CA TYR A 39 2.26 5.88 -8.83
C TYR A 39 2.83 6.25 -10.21
N VAL A 40 2.92 5.29 -11.12
CA VAL A 40 3.41 5.52 -12.50
C VAL A 40 2.50 6.49 -13.26
N LYS A 41 1.17 6.31 -13.19
CA LYS A 41 0.20 7.23 -13.84
C LYS A 41 0.27 8.65 -13.29
N HIS A 42 0.57 8.82 -12.00
CA HIS A 42 0.62 10.14 -11.38
C HIS A 42 1.88 10.94 -11.75
N LEU A 43 2.93 10.25 -12.19
CA LEU A 43 4.22 10.89 -12.46
C LEU A 43 4.51 11.09 -13.97
N GLU A 44 3.68 10.56 -14.88
CA GLU A 44 3.98 10.51 -16.33
C GLU A 44 5.35 9.86 -16.64
N ILE A 45 5.86 9.00 -15.76
CA ILE A 45 7.21 8.44 -15.86
C ILE A 45 7.20 7.09 -16.59
N VAL A 46 8.05 6.99 -17.62
CA VAL A 46 8.28 5.81 -18.48
C VAL A 46 9.28 4.80 -17.86
N TYR A 47 9.92 5.12 -16.73
CA TYR A 47 11.00 4.30 -16.17
C TYR A 47 10.59 3.43 -14.97
N LEU A 48 10.92 2.13 -15.03
CA LEU A 48 10.74 1.11 -13.97
C LEU A 48 11.34 1.51 -12.60
N LYS A 49 12.30 2.44 -12.58
CA LYS A 49 12.98 2.95 -11.37
C LYS A 49 12.08 3.85 -10.50
N ASP A 50 10.93 4.30 -11.02
CA ASP A 50 9.97 5.16 -10.31
C ASP A 50 8.76 4.39 -9.75
N ILE A 51 8.79 3.05 -9.85
CA ILE A 51 7.81 2.16 -9.24
C ILE A 51 8.13 2.00 -7.76
N VAL A 52 7.09 1.97 -6.91
CA VAL A 52 7.25 1.66 -5.49
C VAL A 52 7.87 0.26 -5.35
N PRO A 53 9.09 0.13 -4.80
CA PRO A 53 9.72 -1.17 -4.64
C PRO A 53 8.86 -2.11 -3.79
N ARG A 54 8.77 -3.37 -4.20
CA ARG A 54 7.92 -4.37 -3.54
C ARG A 54 8.18 -4.49 -2.04
N TYR A 55 9.44 -4.40 -1.62
CA TYR A 55 9.83 -4.47 -0.21
C TYR A 55 9.32 -3.27 0.63
N ILE A 56 9.21 -2.07 0.04
CA ILE A 56 8.65 -0.89 0.73
C ILE A 56 7.16 -1.10 0.99
N LEU A 57 6.46 -1.65 0.00
CA LEU A 57 5.03 -1.91 0.10
C LEU A 57 4.75 -3.05 1.09
N GLN A 58 5.53 -4.13 1.02
CA GLN A 58 5.47 -5.23 1.98
C GLN A 58 5.75 -4.73 3.41
N GLY A 59 6.80 -3.93 3.63
CA GLY A 59 7.11 -3.37 4.95
C GLY A 59 6.04 -2.41 5.46
N THR A 60 5.36 -1.69 4.56
CA THR A 60 4.21 -0.84 4.93
C THR A 60 3.00 -1.68 5.32
N MET A 61 2.71 -2.72 4.56
CA MET A 61 1.63 -3.66 4.84
C MET A 61 1.82 -4.37 6.17
N VAL A 62 2.99 -4.96 6.42
CA VAL A 62 3.32 -5.63 7.69
C VAL A 62 3.15 -4.65 8.85
N ARG A 63 3.69 -3.44 8.75
CA ARG A 63 3.51 -2.41 9.79
C ARG A 63 2.05 -2.09 10.06
N LEU A 64 1.21 -1.98 9.03
CA LEU A 64 -0.21 -1.69 9.20
C LEU A 64 -0.97 -2.88 9.81
N ILE A 65 -0.52 -4.11 9.54
CA ILE A 65 -1.02 -5.32 10.21
C ILE A 65 -0.62 -5.33 11.68
N ASP A 66 0.65 -5.03 12.00
CA ASP A 66 1.14 -4.95 13.39
C ASP A 66 0.40 -3.88 14.20
N LYS A 67 0.00 -2.78 13.55
CA LYS A 67 -0.84 -1.73 14.15
C LYS A 67 -2.31 -2.11 14.29
N GLY A 68 -2.71 -3.29 13.82
CA GLY A 68 -4.10 -3.75 13.81
C GLY A 68 -5.01 -3.01 12.83
N ILE A 69 -4.46 -2.19 11.92
CA ILE A 69 -5.22 -1.43 10.91
C ILE A 69 -5.61 -2.33 9.75
N LEU A 70 -4.69 -3.20 9.32
CA LEU A 70 -4.92 -4.22 8.32
C LEU A 70 -4.95 -5.61 8.97
N LYS A 71 -5.54 -6.57 8.28
CA LYS A 71 -5.44 -7.99 8.62
C LYS A 71 -5.25 -8.84 7.37
N MET A 72 -4.59 -9.97 7.53
CA MET A 72 -4.54 -11.02 6.52
C MET A 72 -5.74 -11.96 6.74
N THR A 73 -6.45 -12.32 5.68
CA THR A 73 -7.50 -13.34 5.71
C THR A 73 -6.91 -14.73 5.47
N ASP A 74 -7.70 -15.75 5.76
CA ASP A 74 -7.33 -17.16 5.52
C ASP A 74 -7.06 -17.46 4.03
N GLU A 75 -7.60 -16.65 3.13
CA GLU A 75 -7.36 -16.71 1.69
C GLU A 75 -6.06 -15.98 1.24
N LEU A 76 -5.19 -15.59 2.19
CA LEU A 76 -3.98 -14.80 1.94
C LEU A 76 -4.28 -13.43 1.28
N LYS A 77 -5.44 -12.85 1.58
CA LYS A 77 -5.82 -11.50 1.13
C LYS A 77 -5.66 -10.50 2.27
N VAL A 78 -5.20 -9.31 1.94
CA VAL A 78 -5.08 -8.18 2.86
C VAL A 78 -6.39 -7.41 2.84
N THR A 79 -6.89 -7.06 4.01
CA THR A 79 -8.10 -6.23 4.14
C THR A 79 -7.99 -5.28 5.32
N ILE A 80 -8.84 -4.25 5.35
CA ILE A 80 -8.93 -3.31 6.46
C ILE A 80 -9.59 -4.02 7.64
N ASN A 81 -9.01 -3.85 8.82
CA ASN A 81 -9.65 -4.29 10.04
C ASN A 81 -10.84 -3.37 10.31
N LYS A 82 -12.07 -3.91 10.30
CA LYS A 82 -13.30 -3.14 10.56
C LYS A 82 -13.31 -2.45 11.93
N ALA A 83 -12.47 -2.89 12.87
CA ALA A 83 -12.30 -2.25 14.18
C ALA A 83 -11.44 -0.97 14.15
N ALA A 84 -10.83 -0.63 13.01
CA ALA A 84 -9.95 0.54 12.84
C ALA A 84 -10.64 1.74 12.13
N GLU A 85 -11.98 1.71 11.99
CA GLU A 85 -12.82 2.85 11.61
C GLU A 85 -13.27 3.65 12.83
#